data_AF-A0A354I7H6-F1
#
_entry.id   AF-A0A354I7H6-F1
#
_cell.length_a   1.000
_cell.length_b   1.000
_cell.length_c   1.000
_cell.angle_alpha   90.00
_cell.angle_beta   90.00
_cell.angle_gamma   90.00
#
_symmetry.space_group_name_H-M   'P 1'
#
loop_
_entity.id
_entity.type
_entity.pdbx_description
1 polymer ?
#
loop_
_entity_poly.entity_id
_entity_poly.type
_entity_poly.pdbx_seq_one_letter_code
_entity_poly.pdbx_strand_id
1 'polypeptide(L)'
;MKIKYEFADGTVSEVEVEESIGAVIIDSRRREDNLLRKERYHCYSLDAMQYGDKDKFMPYSEESPDWLMEQEEYSDHINRTFARLSEVQQRRMLMLASGMSMHEIA
;
A
#
# COMPACT_ATOMS: atom_id res chain seq x y z
N MET A 1 -15.34 -37.00 18.20
CA MET A 1 -14.13 -36.29 18.69
C MET A 1 -14.51 -35.41 19.87
N LYS A 2 -13.72 -35.36 20.95
CA LYS A 2 -13.97 -34.44 22.07
C LYS A 2 -13.15 -33.17 21.89
N ILE A 3 -13.81 -32.01 21.94
CA ILE A 3 -13.15 -30.71 21.86
C ILE A 3 -13.50 -29.89 23.11
N LYS A 4 -12.50 -29.18 23.62
CA LYS A 4 -12.69 -28.20 24.69
C LYS A 4 -13.30 -26.93 24.12
N TYR A 5 -14.44 -26.53 24.65
CA TYR A 5 -15.12 -25.28 24.32
C TYR A 5 -15.09 -24.36 25.53
N GLU A 6 -14.63 -23.13 25.32
CA GLU A 6 -14.60 -22.07 26.33
C GLU A 6 -15.77 -21.13 26.07
N PHE A 7 -16.66 -21.01 27.04
CA PHE A 7 -17.80 -20.09 27.00
C PHE A 7 -17.35 -18.67 27.32
N ALA A 8 -18.17 -17.69 26.94
CA ALA A 8 -17.89 -16.27 27.19
C ALA A 8 -17.80 -15.90 28.68
N ASP A 9 -18.30 -16.76 29.58
CA ASP A 9 -18.19 -16.62 31.03
C ASP A 9 -16.90 -17.22 31.61
N GLY A 10 -16.01 -17.76 30.75
CA GLY A 10 -14.75 -18.39 31.14
C GLY A 10 -14.88 -19.85 31.58
N THR A 11 -16.08 -20.43 31.52
CA THR A 11 -16.26 -21.85 31.80
C THR A 11 -15.78 -22.70 30.61
N VAL A 12 -15.13 -23.83 30.89
CA VAL A 12 -14.66 -24.76 29.86
C VAL A 12 -15.40 -26.08 29.98
N SER A 13 -15.97 -26.54 28.87
CA SER A 13 -16.68 -27.82 28.78
C SER A 13 -16.13 -28.69 27.65
N GLU A 14 -16.21 -30.00 27.82
CA GLU A 14 -15.86 -30.98 26.80
C GLU A 14 -17.10 -31.36 25.99
N VAL A 15 -17.09 -31.03 24.71
CA VAL A 15 -18.20 -31.29 23.78
C VAL A 15 -17.80 -32.41 22.82
N GLU A 16 -18.64 -33.44 22.74
CA GLU A 16 -18.51 -34.46 21.70
C GLU A 16 -19.06 -33.92 20.38
N VAL A 17 -18.18 -33.85 19.38
CA VAL A 17 -18.50 -33.39 18.03
C VAL A 17 -18.16 -34.45 17.00
N GLU A 18 -18.79 -34.36 15.83
CA GLU A 18 -18.43 -35.14 14.66
C GLU A 18 -16.99 -34.86 14.23
N GLU A 19 -16.31 -35.86 13.66
CA GLU A 19 -14.91 -35.75 13.25
C GLU A 19 -14.67 -34.70 12.16
N SER A 20 -15.62 -34.58 11.21
CA SER A 20 -15.60 -33.57 10.15
C SER A 20 -15.61 -32.14 10.71
N ILE A 21 -16.51 -31.87 11.64
CA ILE A 21 -16.65 -30.58 12.34
C ILE A 21 -15.44 -30.34 13.23
N GLY A 22 -14.96 -31.37 13.93
CA GLY A 22 -13.80 -31.27 14.81
C GLY A 22 -12.52 -30.87 14.05
N ALA A 23 -12.30 -31.43 12.86
CA ALA A 23 -11.18 -31.06 12.01
C ALA A 23 -11.23 -29.58 11.59
N VAL A 24 -12.41 -29.06 11.23
CA VAL A 24 -12.60 -27.64 10.87
C VAL A 24 -12.28 -26.72 12.05
N ILE A 25 -12.78 -27.05 13.24
CA ILE A 25 -12.55 -26.24 14.45
C ILE A 25 -11.05 -26.18 14.80
N ILE A 26 -10.36 -27.32 14.72
CA ILE A 26 -8.91 -27.39 15.00
C ILE A 26 -8.13 -26.54 14.00
N ASP A 27 -8.47 -26.63 12.71
CA ASP A 27 -7.78 -25.83 11.71
C ASP A 27 -8.07 -24.33 11.85
N SER A 28 -9.30 -23.94 12.20
CA SER A 28 -9.64 -22.53 12.50
C SER A 28 -8.80 -21.99 13.64
N ARG A 29 -8.77 -22.68 14.78
CA ARG A 29 -7.98 -22.27 15.96
C ARG A 29 -6.50 -22.17 15.66
N ARG A 30 -5.97 -23.10 14.86
CA ARG A 30 -4.57 -23.04 14.40
C ARG A 30 -4.29 -21.79 13.56
N ARG A 31 -5.20 -21.42 12.66
CA ARG A 31 -5.07 -20.22 11.82
C ARG A 31 -5.17 -18.95 12.67
N GLU A 32 -6.13 -18.88 13.59
CA GLU A 32 -6.30 -17.78 14.53
C GLU A 32 -5.05 -17.56 15.38
N ASP A 33 -4.50 -18.63 15.96
CA ASP A 33 -3.26 -18.59 16.74
C ASP A 33 -2.06 -18.10 15.92
N ASN A 34 -1.94 -18.56 14.67
CA ASN A 34 -0.87 -18.13 13.77
C ASN A 34 -1.01 -16.65 13.41
N LEU A 35 -2.23 -16.18 13.16
CA LEU A 35 -2.50 -14.78 12.89
C LEU A 35 -2.20 -13.94 14.13
N LEU A 36 -2.66 -14.32 15.33
CA LEU A 36 -2.35 -13.64 16.59
C LEU A 36 -0.84 -13.52 16.81
N ARG A 37 -0.07 -14.59 16.54
CA ARG A 37 1.40 -14.53 16.60
C ARG A 37 1.95 -13.50 15.61
N LYS A 38 1.49 -13.54 14.35
CA LYS A 38 1.90 -12.61 13.30
C LYS A 38 1.58 -11.16 13.69
N GLU A 39 0.36 -10.88 14.15
CA GLU A 39 -0.08 -9.55 14.59
C GLU A 39 0.75 -9.03 15.77
N ARG A 40 1.11 -9.87 16.75
CA ARG A 40 2.03 -9.48 17.83
C ARG A 40 3.40 -9.01 17.33
N TYR A 41 3.87 -9.53 16.21
CA TYR A 41 5.13 -9.09 15.58
C TYR A 41 4.94 -7.90 14.63
N HIS A 42 3.70 -7.57 14.23
CA HIS A 42 3.39 -6.39 13.41
C HIS A 42 2.98 -5.16 14.23
N CYS A 43 2.52 -5.33 15.46
CA CYS A 43 2.30 -4.23 16.39
C CYS A 43 3.64 -3.66 16.87
N TYR A 44 4.23 -2.78 16.08
CA TYR A 44 5.40 -2.01 16.47
C TYR A 44 4.93 -0.73 17.18
N SER A 45 5.44 -0.46 18.39
CA SER A 45 5.13 0.80 19.07
C SER A 45 5.63 1.97 18.22
N LEU A 46 4.79 2.99 18.02
CA LEU A 46 5.22 4.23 17.35
C LEU A 46 6.38 4.89 18.10
N ASP A 47 6.40 4.78 19.43
CA ASP A 47 7.49 5.29 20.27
C ASP A 47 8.81 4.51 20.08
N ALA A 48 8.74 3.26 19.60
CA ALA A 48 9.92 2.47 19.28
C ALA A 48 10.46 2.78 17.86
N MET A 49 9.73 3.54 17.04
CA MET A 49 10.18 3.93 15.70
C MET A 49 11.21 5.05 15.81
N GLN A 50 12.38 4.82 15.23
CA GLN A 50 13.38 5.88 15.10
C GLN A 50 12.93 6.85 14.01
N TYR A 51 12.86 8.14 14.34
CA TYR A 51 12.54 9.18 13.37
C TYR A 51 13.50 9.10 12.15
N GLY A 52 12.94 8.99 10.95
CA GLY A 52 13.70 8.86 9.71
C GLY A 52 14.12 7.43 9.34
N ASP A 53 13.63 6.40 10.04
CA ASP A 53 13.77 4.99 9.64
C ASP A 53 13.05 4.76 8.30
N LYS A 54 13.80 4.86 7.20
CA LYS A 54 13.27 4.84 5.85
C LYS A 54 12.46 3.59 5.59
N ASP A 55 12.87 2.42 6.07
CA ASP A 55 12.18 1.16 5.77
C ASP A 55 10.78 1.07 6.42
N LYS A 56 10.57 1.78 7.54
CA LYS A 56 9.30 1.77 8.27
C LYS A 56 8.44 3.02 8.07
N PHE A 57 9.08 4.13 7.68
CA PHE A 57 8.42 5.37 7.28
C PHE A 57 8.35 5.53 5.76
N MET A 58 8.73 4.53 4.96
CA MET A 58 8.53 4.58 3.51
C MET A 58 7.03 4.81 3.29
N PRO A 59 6.65 5.91 2.64
CA PRO A 59 5.26 6.16 2.36
C PRO A 59 4.74 5.02 1.48
N TYR A 60 3.49 4.58 1.74
CA TYR A 60 2.84 3.51 0.97
C TYR A 60 2.70 3.87 -0.52
N SER A 61 2.82 5.14 -0.87
CA SER A 61 2.88 5.67 -2.23
C SER A 61 4.01 6.69 -2.37
N GLU A 62 4.59 6.76 -3.57
CA GLU A 62 5.51 7.84 -3.93
C GLU A 62 4.78 9.21 -4.01
N GLU A 63 3.46 9.19 -4.15
CA GLU A 63 2.59 10.37 -4.19
C GLU A 63 2.27 10.88 -2.78
N SER A 64 3.16 11.69 -2.21
CA SER A 64 2.88 12.46 -1.00
C SER A 64 2.19 13.79 -1.35
N PRO A 65 1.52 14.47 -0.38
CA PRO A 65 1.00 15.82 -0.61
C PRO A 65 2.06 16.80 -1.12
N ASP A 66 3.28 16.72 -0.58
CA ASP A 66 4.41 17.54 -1.03
C ASP A 66 4.78 17.22 -2.49
N TRP A 67 4.82 15.94 -2.86
CA TRP A 67 5.06 15.51 -4.24
C TRP A 67 3.99 16.04 -5.21
N LEU A 68 2.72 16.01 -4.81
CA LEU A 68 1.62 16.55 -5.62
C LEU A 68 1.75 18.06 -5.83
N MET A 69 2.12 18.81 -4.79
CA MET A 69 2.39 20.24 -4.90
C MET A 69 3.57 20.53 -5.83
N GLU A 70 4.67 19.77 -5.70
CA GLU A 70 5.83 19.89 -6.59
C GLU A 70 5.46 19.60 -8.06
N GLN A 71 4.61 18.60 -8.32
CA GLN A 71 4.13 18.29 -9.67
C GLN A 71 3.26 19.39 -10.27
N GLU A 72 2.41 20.03 -9.46
CA GLU A 72 1.57 21.16 -9.89
C GLU A 72 2.45 22.36 -10.25
N GLU A 73 3.40 22.73 -9.39
CA GLU A 73 4.36 23.81 -9.66
C GLU A 73 5.20 23.54 -10.92
N TYR A 74 5.65 22.30 -11.09
CA TYR A 74 6.42 21.88 -12.26
C TYR A 74 5.60 21.98 -13.55
N SER A 75 4.35 21.53 -13.52
CA SER A 75 3.42 21.62 -14.65
C SER A 75 3.12 23.07 -15.01
N ASP A 76 2.89 23.92 -14.02
CA ASP A 76 2.70 25.37 -14.23
C ASP A 76 3.93 26.02 -14.83
N HIS A 77 5.13 25.67 -14.36
CA HIS A 77 6.37 26.16 -14.93
C HIS A 77 6.53 25.76 -16.41
N ILE A 78 6.26 24.50 -16.75
CA ILE A 78 6.27 24.00 -18.13
C ILE A 78 5.28 24.77 -18.98
N ASN A 79 4.03 24.92 -18.53
CA ASN A 79 3.00 25.61 -19.29
C ASN A 79 3.36 27.08 -19.54
N ARG A 80 3.87 27.78 -18.52
CA ARG A 80 4.29 29.19 -18.64
C ARG A 80 5.50 29.36 -19.55
N THR A 81 6.43 28.42 -19.55
CA THR A 81 7.61 28.48 -20.44
C THR A 81 7.24 28.12 -21.88
N PHE A 82 6.41 27.08 -22.06
CA PHE A 82 5.90 26.66 -23.36
C PHE A 82 5.10 27.77 -24.07
N ALA A 83 4.27 28.50 -23.33
CA ALA A 83 3.49 29.62 -23.86
C ALA A 83 4.34 30.78 -24.41
N ARG A 84 5.63 30.89 -24.04
CA ARG A 84 6.54 31.92 -24.55
C ARG A 84 7.16 31.56 -25.91
N LEU A 85 7.05 30.30 -26.32
CA LEU A 85 7.55 29.83 -27.61
C LEU A 85 6.66 30.31 -28.76
N SER A 86 7.23 30.45 -29.96
CA SER A 86 6.43 30.72 -31.16
C SER A 86 5.51 29.53 -31.48
N GLU A 87 4.42 29.77 -32.21
CA GLU A 87 3.49 28.70 -32.62
C GLU A 87 4.20 27.54 -33.34
N VAL A 88 5.21 27.86 -34.16
CA VAL A 88 6.02 26.86 -34.87
C VAL A 88 6.84 26.03 -33.87
N GLN A 89 7.48 26.67 -32.89
CA GLN A 89 8.25 25.97 -31.86
C GLN A 89 7.36 25.10 -30.97
N GLN A 90 6.19 25.60 -30.57
CA GLN A 90 5.20 24.85 -29.79
C GLN A 90 4.74 23.60 -30.55
N ARG A 91 4.35 23.76 -31.82
CA ARG A 91 3.93 22.65 -32.68
C ARG A 91 5.03 21.59 -32.81
N ARG A 92 6.27 22.01 -33.04
CA ARG A 92 7.43 21.11 -33.17
C ARG A 92 7.72 20.36 -31.86
N MET A 93 7.63 21.03 -30.71
CA MET A 93 7.79 20.38 -29.41
C MET A 93 6.69 19.35 -29.14
N LEU A 94 5.43 19.64 -29.50
CA LEU A 94 4.34 18.68 -29.36
C LEU A 94 4.52 17.46 -30.28
N MET A 95 5.01 17.67 -31.51
CA MET A 95 5.36 16.58 -32.42
C MET A 95 6.48 15.70 -31.86
N LEU A 96 7.52 16.32 -31.28
CA LEU A 96 8.60 15.59 -30.61
C LEU A 96 8.08 14.79 -29.41
N ALA A 97 7.25 15.40 -28.57
CA ALA A 97 6.62 14.74 -27.42
C ALA A 97 5.70 13.58 -27.85
N SER A 98 5.10 13.66 -29.03
CA SER A 98 4.31 12.56 -29.62
C SER A 98 5.15 11.43 -30.24
N GLY A 99 6.48 11.54 -30.21
CA GLY A 99 7.40 10.50 -30.67
C GLY A 99 7.92 10.66 -32.10
N MET A 100 7.69 11.80 -32.77
CA MET A 100 8.28 12.06 -34.10
C MET A 100 9.77 12.37 -33.99
N SER A 101 10.54 12.03 -35.02
CA SER A 101 11.97 12.30 -35.08
C SER A 101 12.26 13.76 -35.44
N MET A 102 13.44 14.27 -35.05
CA MET A 102 13.87 15.62 -35.39
C MET A 102 13.91 15.90 -36.91
N HIS A 103 14.05 14.86 -37.74
CA HIS A 103 14.02 14.99 -39.20
C HIS A 103 12.61 15.21 -39.74
N GLU A 104 11.60 14.60 -39.13
CA GLU A 104 10.18 14.74 -39.52
C GLU A 104 9.57 16.08 -39.06
N ILE A 105 10.21 16.73 -38.08
CA ILE A 105 9.74 17.97 -37.42
C ILE A 105 10.33 19.23 -38.06
N ALA A 106 11.45 19.09 -38.78
CA ALA A 106 12.29 20.17 -39.29
C ALA A 106 11.62 21.06 -40.36
#